data_AF-A0A1Q2CZF4-F1
#
_entry.id   AF-A0A1Q2CZF4-F1
#
_cell.length_a   1.000
_cell.length_b   1.000
_cell.length_c   1.000
_cell.angle_alpha   90.00
_cell.angle_beta   90.00
_cell.angle_gamma   90.00
#
_symmetry.space_group_name_H-M   'P 1'
#
loop_
_entity.id
_entity.type
_entity.pdbx_description
1 polymer ?
#
loop_
_entity_poly.entity_id
_entity_poly.type
_entity_poly.pdbx_seq_one_letter_code
_entity_poly.pdbx_strand_id
1 'polypeptide(L)'
;MIAYVDGDAAGWARIGPRPGQQRIVHTRAIVRATGEPLDDDGVWSLTCFVVRTQYRGRGLNSVLLAAAVDLAERSGARMIEAYPVDTSRGEHRPNDLYHATLSTFVSAGFTVGLALTGGRVLVSAARPDLNPRDDRLSTGSHYLPCQGHAARAGRE
;
A
#
# COMPACT_ATOMS: atom_id res chain seq x y z
N MET A 1 11.41 -3.13 -4.24
CA MET A 1 11.43 -2.32 -5.47
C MET A 1 12.51 -1.25 -5.37
N ILE A 2 13.18 -0.93 -6.48
CA ILE A 2 14.25 0.08 -6.54
C ILE A 2 13.85 1.13 -7.59
N ALA A 3 14.06 2.41 -7.28
CA ALA A 3 13.92 3.53 -8.21
C ALA A 3 15.31 3.94 -8.73
N TYR A 4 15.38 4.23 -10.03
CA TYR A 4 16.58 4.72 -10.71
C TYR A 4 16.35 6.14 -11.23
N VAL A 5 17.39 6.98 -11.15
CA VAL A 5 17.43 8.33 -11.75
C VAL A 5 18.69 8.38 -12.61
N ASP A 6 18.53 8.60 -13.92
CA ASP A 6 19.64 8.65 -14.88
C ASP A 6 20.56 7.42 -14.85
N GLY A 7 19.99 6.24 -14.56
CA GLY A 7 20.73 4.98 -14.45
C GLY A 7 21.27 4.68 -13.04
N ASP A 8 21.27 5.65 -12.12
CA ASP A 8 21.72 5.46 -10.75
C ASP A 8 20.61 5.00 -9.82
N ALA A 9 20.89 4.02 -8.96
CA ALA A 9 19.97 3.63 -7.89
C ALA A 9 19.76 4.81 -6.91
N ALA A 10 18.55 5.37 -6.93
CA ALA A 10 18.19 6.60 -6.22
C ALA A 10 17.42 6.34 -4.93
N GLY A 11 16.65 5.25 -4.89
CA GLY A 11 15.90 4.86 -3.70
C GLY A 11 15.25 3.49 -3.82
N TRP A 12 14.62 3.03 -2.76
CA TRP A 12 13.90 1.76 -2.75
C TRP A 12 12.72 1.79 -1.79
N ALA A 13 11.79 0.87 -2.02
CA ALA A 13 10.66 0.60 -1.14
C ALA A 13 10.51 -0.92 -0.92
N ARG A 14 10.21 -1.33 0.32
CA ARG A 14 9.87 -2.73 0.65
C ARG A 14 8.36 -2.88 0.78
N ILE A 15 7.82 -3.70 -0.10
CA ILE A 15 6.43 -4.13 -0.11
C ILE A 15 6.36 -5.63 -0.37
N GLY A 16 5.34 -6.30 0.18
CA GLY A 16 5.08 -7.72 -0.01
C GLY A 16 4.04 -8.26 0.98
N PRO A 17 3.64 -9.53 0.88
CA PRO A 17 2.70 -10.17 1.80
C PRO A 17 3.15 -10.00 3.26
N ARG A 18 2.24 -9.60 4.14
CA ARG A 18 2.52 -9.35 5.55
C ARG A 18 3.09 -10.57 6.30
N PRO A 19 2.63 -11.82 6.06
CA PRO A 19 3.21 -13.00 6.71
C PRO A 19 4.70 -13.19 6.41
N GLY A 20 5.16 -12.75 5.23
CA GLY A 20 6.57 -12.76 4.84
C GLY A 20 7.41 -11.66 5.51
N GLN A 21 6.79 -10.74 6.25
CA GLN A 21 7.46 -9.61 6.89
C GLN A 21 7.46 -9.77 8.42
N GLN A 22 8.28 -10.71 8.90
CA GLN A 22 8.35 -11.16 10.30
C GLN A 22 8.46 -10.05 11.36
N ARG A 23 9.07 -8.91 11.03
CA ARG A 23 9.13 -7.76 11.96
C ARG A 23 7.74 -7.15 12.22
N ILE A 24 6.87 -7.13 11.21
CA ILE A 24 5.54 -6.52 11.28
C ILE A 24 4.63 -7.36 12.17
N VAL A 25 4.58 -8.67 11.92
CA VAL A 25 3.75 -9.62 12.70
C VAL A 25 4.16 -9.71 14.18
N HIS A 26 5.39 -9.30 14.54
CA HIS A 26 5.85 -9.26 15.93
C HIS A 26 5.84 -7.86 16.57
N THR A 27 5.53 -6.80 15.81
CA THR A 27 5.49 -5.44 16.36
C THR A 27 4.16 -5.21 17.07
N ARG A 28 4.15 -5.27 18.41
CA ARG A 28 2.94 -5.13 19.25
C ARG A 28 2.02 -3.97 18.89
N ALA A 29 2.59 -2.80 18.56
CA ALA A 29 1.79 -1.63 18.18
C ALA A 29 1.01 -1.86 16.88
N ILE A 30 1.62 -2.53 15.90
CA ILE A 30 0.97 -2.85 14.62
C ILE A 30 -0.06 -3.96 14.82
N VAL A 31 0.32 -5.03 15.54
CA VAL A 31 -0.57 -6.18 15.82
C VAL A 31 -1.86 -5.74 16.52
N ARG A 32 -1.78 -4.77 17.44
CA ARG A 32 -2.96 -4.22 18.13
C ARG A 32 -3.79 -3.26 17.29
N ALA A 33 -3.19 -2.68 16.26
CA ALA A 33 -3.82 -1.63 15.44
C ALA A 33 -4.47 -2.18 14.17
N THR A 34 -3.91 -3.25 13.59
CA THR A 34 -4.49 -3.89 12.40
C THR A 34 -5.80 -4.58 12.75
N GLY A 35 -6.82 -4.40 11.90
CA GLY A 35 -8.08 -5.15 11.97
C GLY A 35 -8.03 -6.48 11.21
N GLU A 36 -6.87 -6.85 10.67
CA GLU A 36 -6.69 -7.93 9.73
C GLU A 36 -5.95 -9.14 10.32
N PRO A 37 -6.30 -10.39 9.97
CA PRO A 37 -5.61 -11.60 10.45
C PRO A 37 -4.13 -11.61 10.06
N LEU A 38 -3.21 -11.76 11.02
CA LEU A 38 -1.78 -11.57 10.79
C LEU A 38 -1.17 -12.54 9.75
N ASP A 39 -1.80 -13.68 9.54
CA ASP A 39 -1.46 -14.75 8.60
C ASP A 39 -2.09 -14.57 7.20
N ASP A 40 -2.90 -13.54 6.98
CA ASP A 40 -3.50 -13.22 5.68
C ASP A 40 -2.44 -12.75 4.67
N ASP A 41 -2.24 -13.54 3.61
CA ASP A 41 -1.28 -13.29 2.53
C ASP A 41 -1.79 -12.31 1.45
N GLY A 42 -3.10 -12.03 1.45
CA GLY A 42 -3.73 -10.97 0.69
C GLY A 42 -3.49 -9.57 1.27
N VAL A 43 -3.10 -9.47 2.54
CA VAL A 43 -2.68 -8.20 3.17
C VAL A 43 -1.20 -7.98 2.97
N TRP A 44 -0.86 -6.96 2.21
CA TRP A 44 0.51 -6.56 1.94
C TRP A 44 0.93 -5.43 2.87
N SER A 45 2.20 -5.43 3.29
CA SER A 45 2.74 -4.33 4.09
C SER A 45 3.78 -3.54 3.31
N LEU A 46 3.62 -2.23 3.22
CA LEU A 46 4.63 -1.30 2.71
C LEU A 46 5.38 -0.70 3.90
N THR A 47 6.61 -1.18 4.14
CA THR A 47 7.25 -1.06 5.46
C THR A 47 8.36 -0.04 5.56
N CYS A 48 9.01 0.28 4.44
CA CYS A 48 10.00 1.34 4.41
C CYS A 48 10.25 1.86 2.99
N PHE A 49 10.70 3.11 2.95
CA PHE A 49 11.23 3.86 1.83
C PHE A 49 12.62 4.36 2.23
N VAL A 50 13.54 4.32 1.29
CA VAL A 50 14.83 4.99 1.45
C VAL A 50 15.11 5.73 0.15
N VAL A 51 15.35 7.03 0.26
CA VAL A 51 15.82 7.86 -0.86
C VAL A 51 17.19 8.41 -0.47
N ARG A 52 18.19 8.18 -1.32
CA ARG A 52 19.55 8.69 -1.11
C ARG A 52 19.51 10.22 -1.07
N THR A 53 20.32 10.80 -0.21
CA THR A 53 20.24 12.23 0.16
C THR A 53 20.23 13.16 -1.05
N GLN A 54 21.07 12.92 -2.05
CA GLN A 54 21.19 13.75 -3.25
C GLN A 54 19.94 13.73 -4.17
N TYR A 55 19.02 12.78 -3.99
CA TYR A 55 17.77 12.70 -4.75
C TYR A 55 16.53 13.04 -3.92
N ARG A 56 16.70 13.49 -2.68
CA ARG A 56 15.57 13.96 -1.83
C ARG A 56 14.98 15.26 -2.37
N GLY A 57 13.73 15.54 -2.00
CA GLY A 57 13.00 16.74 -2.45
C GLY A 57 12.49 16.67 -3.89
N ARG A 58 12.70 15.55 -4.59
CA ARG A 58 12.30 15.36 -6.00
C ARG A 58 11.02 14.52 -6.18
N GLY A 59 10.23 14.32 -5.13
CA GLY A 59 9.00 13.54 -5.19
C GLY A 59 9.16 12.01 -5.31
N LEU A 60 10.38 11.47 -5.17
CA LEU A 60 10.65 10.03 -5.31
C LEU A 60 9.83 9.13 -4.38
N ASN A 61 9.47 9.59 -3.18
CA ASN A 61 8.60 8.81 -2.29
C ASN A 61 7.21 8.57 -2.89
N SER A 62 6.62 9.57 -3.55
CA SER A 62 5.33 9.45 -4.21
C SER A 62 5.41 8.50 -5.41
N VAL A 63 6.49 8.57 -6.19
CA VAL A 63 6.74 7.65 -7.31
C VAL A 63 6.90 6.21 -6.82
N LEU A 64 7.69 6.00 -5.76
CA LEU A 64 7.86 4.69 -5.13
C LEU A 64 6.55 4.18 -4.52
N LEU A 65 5.72 5.04 -3.93
CA LEU A 65 4.42 4.64 -3.38
C LEU A 65 3.48 4.19 -4.49
N ALA A 66 3.34 4.98 -5.55
CA ALA A 66 2.48 4.65 -6.69
C ALA A 66 2.88 3.30 -7.33
N ALA A 67 4.17 3.11 -7.59
CA ALA A 67 4.66 1.86 -8.16
C ALA A 67 4.53 0.66 -7.19
N ALA A 68 4.59 0.90 -5.87
CA ALA A 68 4.36 -0.15 -4.88
C ALA A 68 2.89 -0.57 -4.84
N VAL A 69 1.95 0.39 -4.89
CA VAL A 69 0.50 0.11 -4.98
C VAL A 69 0.21 -0.72 -6.21
N ASP A 70 0.66 -0.26 -7.38
CA ASP A 70 0.48 -0.95 -8.66
C ASP A 70 1.10 -2.37 -8.68
N LEU A 71 2.28 -2.55 -8.08
CA LEU A 71 2.86 -3.90 -7.89
C LEU A 71 1.98 -4.80 -7.02
N ALA A 72 1.49 -4.30 -5.89
CA ALA A 72 0.65 -5.07 -4.98
C ALA A 72 -0.69 -5.44 -5.65
N GLU A 73 -1.31 -4.50 -6.37
CA GLU A 73 -2.55 -4.74 -7.10
C GLU A 73 -2.40 -5.82 -8.17
N ARG A 74 -1.35 -5.74 -9.00
CA ARG A 74 -1.05 -6.78 -10.00
C ARG A 74 -0.69 -8.14 -9.39
N SER A 75 -0.22 -8.13 -8.15
CA SER A 75 0.13 -9.35 -7.42
C SER A 75 -1.08 -9.94 -6.67
N GLY A 76 -2.27 -9.35 -6.79
CA GLY A 76 -3.48 -9.84 -6.16
C GLY A 76 -3.64 -9.46 -4.68
N ALA A 77 -2.91 -8.43 -4.21
CA ALA A 77 -3.12 -7.91 -2.86
C ALA A 77 -4.55 -7.35 -2.72
N ARG A 78 -5.31 -7.84 -1.74
CA ARG A 78 -6.63 -7.28 -1.41
C ARG A 78 -6.53 -5.98 -0.61
N MET A 79 -5.42 -5.80 0.12
CA MET A 79 -5.19 -4.64 0.97
C MET A 79 -3.70 -4.35 1.11
N ILE A 80 -3.37 -3.08 1.21
CA ILE A 80 -2.03 -2.61 1.57
C ILE A 80 -2.13 -1.86 2.89
N GLU A 81 -1.33 -2.26 3.87
CA GLU A 81 -1.09 -1.52 5.10
C GLU A 81 0.28 -0.84 5.06
N ALA A 82 0.37 0.37 5.62
CA ALA A 82 1.63 1.06 5.85
C ALA A 82 1.62 1.78 7.19
N TYR A 83 2.81 2.24 7.62
CA TYR A 83 3.02 2.77 8.97
C TYR A 83 3.79 4.10 8.96
N PRO A 84 3.32 5.14 8.22
CA PRO A 84 4.01 6.41 8.09
C PRO A 84 4.12 7.18 9.40
N VAL A 85 5.03 8.15 9.41
CA VAL A 85 5.15 9.15 10.48
C VAL A 85 4.16 10.29 10.21
N ASP A 86 3.36 10.64 11.23
CA ASP A 86 2.58 11.87 11.25
C ASP A 86 3.46 13.04 11.69
N THR A 87 3.99 13.79 10.71
CA THR A 87 4.92 14.90 10.94
C THR A 87 4.27 16.12 11.59
N SER A 88 2.96 16.13 11.80
CA SER A 88 2.29 17.17 12.59
C SER A 88 2.40 16.92 14.10
N ARG A 89 2.95 15.76 14.51
CA ARG A 89 2.98 15.32 15.91
C ARG A 89 4.40 15.07 16.41
N GLY A 90 4.93 16.04 17.16
CA GLY A 90 6.21 15.92 17.86
C GLY A 90 7.43 16.16 16.96
N GLU A 91 8.60 15.94 17.52
CA GLU A 91 9.87 16.04 16.79
C GLU A 91 10.26 14.71 16.17
N HIS A 92 10.79 14.73 14.95
CA HIS A 92 11.18 13.54 14.21
C HIS A 92 12.64 13.62 13.77
N ARG A 93 13.37 12.53 13.97
CA ARG A 93 14.72 12.38 13.46
C ARG A 93 14.66 12.07 11.97
N PRO A 94 15.69 12.42 11.17
CA PRO A 94 15.72 12.09 9.75
C PRO A 94 15.52 10.59 9.44
N ASN A 95 15.96 9.70 10.35
CA ASN A 95 15.76 8.26 10.22
C ASN A 95 14.30 7.81 10.44
N ASP A 96 13.48 8.59 11.12
CA ASP A 96 12.08 8.25 11.35
C ASP A 96 11.29 8.31 10.03
N LEU A 97 11.74 9.19 9.11
CA LEU A 97 11.15 9.41 7.79
C LEU A 97 11.39 8.28 6.78
N TYR A 98 12.12 7.21 7.15
CA TYR A 98 12.19 6.00 6.32
C TYR A 98 10.84 5.28 6.18
N HIS A 99 9.80 5.69 6.89
CA HIS A 99 8.44 5.19 6.69
C HIS A 99 7.58 6.10 5.80
N ALA A 100 8.20 7.12 5.19
CA ALA A 100 7.54 8.26 4.56
C ALA A 100 6.60 9.02 5.52
N THR A 101 5.99 10.09 5.02
CA THR A 101 5.09 10.95 5.79
C THR A 101 3.64 10.56 5.58
N LEU A 102 2.79 10.81 6.58
CA LEU A 102 1.35 10.59 6.49
C LEU A 102 0.74 11.30 5.27
N SER A 103 1.19 12.52 4.98
CA SER A 103 0.71 13.30 3.82
C SER A 103 0.94 12.60 2.48
N THR A 104 2.02 11.82 2.34
CA THR A 104 2.32 11.07 1.11
C THR A 104 1.26 10.00 0.86
N PHE A 105 0.81 9.32 1.92
CA PHE A 105 -0.20 8.26 1.85
C PHE A 105 -1.61 8.79 1.67
N VAL A 106 -1.98 9.84 2.42
CA VAL A 106 -3.31 10.48 2.28
C VAL A 106 -3.49 11.02 0.87
N SER A 107 -2.47 11.65 0.29
CA SER A 107 -2.52 12.13 -1.10
C SER A 107 -2.67 11.00 -2.13
N ALA A 108 -2.28 9.77 -1.76
CA ALA A 108 -2.45 8.57 -2.57
C ALA A 108 -3.76 7.81 -2.29
N GLY A 109 -4.68 8.39 -1.51
CA GLY A 109 -5.99 7.80 -1.22
C GLY A 109 -6.02 6.77 -0.10
N PHE A 110 -4.94 6.63 0.69
CA PHE A 110 -4.96 5.75 1.85
C PHE A 110 -5.84 6.32 2.96
N THR A 111 -6.59 5.44 3.61
CA THR A 111 -7.40 5.76 4.79
C THR A 111 -6.53 5.69 6.05
N VAL A 112 -6.67 6.71 6.91
CA VAL A 112 -5.97 6.79 8.19
C VAL A 112 -6.69 5.94 9.24
N GLY A 113 -5.94 5.08 9.92
CA GLY A 113 -6.42 4.22 10.99
C GLY A 113 -5.90 4.66 12.36
N LEU A 114 -5.58 3.66 13.20
CA LEU A 114 -5.17 3.90 14.58
C LEU A 114 -3.74 4.45 14.69
N ALA A 115 -3.54 5.33 15.69
CA ALA A 115 -2.23 5.82 16.06
C ALA A 115 -1.34 4.70 16.61
N LEU A 116 -0.04 4.78 16.32
CA LEU A 116 1.00 3.84 16.74
C LEU A 116 2.03 4.55 17.62
N THR A 117 2.97 3.78 18.16
CA THR A 117 4.09 4.33 18.92
C THR A 117 5.07 5.11 18.04
N GLY A 118 5.66 6.17 18.60
CA GLY A 118 6.69 6.99 17.94
C GLY A 118 6.15 7.94 16.88
N GLY A 119 4.92 8.47 17.06
CA GLY A 119 4.31 9.40 16.10
C GLY A 119 3.91 8.76 14.78
N ARG A 120 3.88 7.43 14.71
CA ARG A 120 3.42 6.69 13.52
C ARG A 120 1.92 6.47 13.56
N VAL A 121 1.34 6.20 12.41
CA VAL A 121 -0.08 5.87 12.27
C VAL A 121 -0.24 4.72 11.28
N LEU A 122 -1.20 3.84 11.53
CA LEU A 122 -1.61 2.84 10.54
C LEU A 122 -2.36 3.55 9.42
N VAL A 123 -1.99 3.29 8.18
CA VAL A 123 -2.79 3.68 7.01
C VAL A 123 -3.06 2.46 6.15
N SER A 124 -4.20 2.43 5.47
CA SER A 124 -4.57 1.29 4.62
C SER A 124 -5.24 1.74 3.32
N ALA A 125 -5.03 0.97 2.26
CA ALA A 125 -5.75 1.05 1.00
C ALA A 125 -6.28 -0.34 0.67
N ALA A 126 -7.60 -0.47 0.58
CA ALA A 126 -8.27 -1.70 0.22
C ALA A 126 -8.64 -1.69 -1.26
N ARG A 127 -8.57 -2.86 -1.88
CA ARG A 127 -9.28 -3.14 -3.14
C ARG A 127 -10.72 -3.47 -2.80
N PRO A 128 -11.70 -2.62 -3.18
CA PRO A 128 -13.10 -2.87 -2.86
C PRO A 128 -13.58 -4.22 -3.42
N ASP A 129 -13.12 -4.57 -4.62
CA ASP A 129 -13.49 -5.77 -5.37
C ASP A 129 -12.95 -7.08 -4.79
N LEU A 130 -11.98 -7.03 -3.88
CA LEU A 130 -11.33 -8.21 -3.29
C LEU A 130 -11.44 -8.25 -1.76
N ASN A 131 -12.25 -7.38 -1.14
CA ASN A 131 -12.39 -7.33 0.30
C ASN A 131 -13.45 -8.33 0.78
N PRO A 132 -13.09 -9.46 1.43
CA PRO A 132 -14.06 -10.48 1.86
C PRO A 132 -15.04 -9.97 2.92
N ARG A 133 -14.74 -8.82 3.56
CA ARG A 133 -15.65 -8.19 4.52
C ARG A 133 -16.79 -7.43 3.84
N ASP A 134 -16.68 -7.11 2.55
CA ASP A 134 -17.70 -6.38 1.79
C ASP A 134 -18.77 -7.31 1.16
N ASP A 135 -18.54 -8.63 1.17
CA ASP A 135 -19.50 -9.65 0.71
C ASP A 135 -20.84 -9.64 1.48
N ARG A 136 -20.91 -8.96 2.63
CA ARG A 136 -22.16 -8.82 3.40
C ARG A 136 -23.10 -7.72 2.87
N LEU A 137 -22.67 -6.92 1.89
CA LEU A 137 -23.48 -5.86 1.28
C LEU A 137 -23.87 -6.15 -0.18
N SER A 138 -23.29 -7.18 -0.81
CA SER A 138 -23.64 -7.59 -2.18
C SER A 138 -24.75 -8.66 -2.22
N THR A 139 -25.92 -8.38 -1.64
CA THR A 139 -27.17 -9.01 -2.11
C THR A 139 -27.97 -7.98 -2.89
N GLY A 140 -27.54 -7.75 -4.12
CA GLY A 140 -28.14 -6.82 -5.06
C GLY A 140 -27.86 -7.24 -6.49
N SER A 141 -28.14 -8.51 -6.79
CA SER A 141 -28.07 -9.09 -8.13
C SER A 141 -29.03 -8.35 -9.07
N HIS A 142 -28.49 -7.53 -9.97
CA HIS A 142 -29.10 -7.23 -11.27
C HIS A 142 -28.02 -7.20 -12.34
N TYR A 143 -27.68 -8.39 -12.85
CA TYR A 143 -27.01 -8.51 -14.14
C TYR A 143 -28.08 -8.87 -15.17
N LEU A 144 -28.36 -7.93 -16.08
CA LEU A 144 -29.13 -8.20 -17.30
C LEU A 144 -28.18 -8.86 -18.32
N PRO A 145 -28.59 -9.95 -19.00
CA PRO A 145 -27.78 -10.51 -20.08
C PRO A 145 -27.85 -9.60 -21.31
N CYS A 146 -26.69 -9.09 -21.75
CA CYS A 146 -26.54 -8.49 -23.07
C CYS A 146 -26.70 -9.60 -24.13
N GLN A 147 -27.84 -9.59 -24.84
CA GLN A 147 -27.99 -10.37 -26.05
C GLN A 147 -27.10 -9.80 -27.17
N GLY A 148 -26.47 -10.72 -27.90
CA GLY A 148 -25.36 -10.43 -28.78
C GLY A 148 -25.70 -9.65 -30.04
N HIS A 149 -24.64 -9.17 -30.68
CA HIS A 149 -24.56 -9.03 -32.12
C HIS A 149 -23.16 -9.45 -32.57
N ALA A 150 -23.15 -10.35 -33.54
CA ALA A 150 -21.97 -10.96 -34.12
C ALA A 150 -21.15 -9.96 -34.95
N ALA A 151 -19.82 -10.09 -34.90
CA ALA A 151 -18.93 -9.60 -35.94
C ALA A 151 -17.91 -10.70 -36.28
N ARG A 152 -18.04 -11.26 -37.48
CA ARG A 152 -17.05 -12.13 -38.12
C ARG A 152 -15.89 -11.26 -38.64
N ALA A 153 -14.66 -11.75 -38.48
CA ALA A 153 -13.54 -11.39 -39.34
C ALA A 153 -12.85 -12.69 -39.78
N GLY A 154 -12.78 -12.88 -41.09
CA GLY A 154 -12.26 -14.07 -41.76
C GLY A 154 -10.73 -14.17 -41.71
N ARG A 155 -10.26 -15.40 -41.94
CA ARG A 155 -8.89 -15.72 -42.33
C ARG A 155 -8.88 -16.03 -43.82
N GLU A 156 -7.95 -15.44 -44.53
CA GLU A 156 -6.99 -16.09 -45.44
C GLU A 156 -5.92 -15.06 -45.83
#